data_AF-I3ICR0-F1
#
_entry.id   AF-I3ICR0-F1
#
_cell.length_a   1.000
_cell.length_b   1.000
_cell.length_c   1.000
_cell.angle_alpha   90.00
_cell.angle_beta   90.00
_cell.angle_gamma   90.00
#
_symmetry.space_group_name_H-M   'P 1'
#
loop_
_entity.id
_entity.type
_entity.pdbx_description
1 polymer ?
#
loop_
_entity_poly.entity_id
_entity_poly.type
_entity_poly.pdbx_seq_one_letter_code
_entity_poly.pdbx_strand_id
1 'polypeptide(L)'
;MTTAPSAAPVRATVTNDIPRQSLQERLNRHKLEMLSAMGETEEYDAICSEIPELQDDIQPLYNQSRDKCSKLLGRVKALESLLARQTGLAQ
;
A
#
# COMPACT_ATOMS: atom_id res chain seq x y z
N MET A 1 -15.98 52.56 30.43
CA MET A 1 -15.90 51.14 30.82
C MET A 1 -16.87 50.36 29.94
N THR A 2 -16.55 49.10 29.62
CA THR A 2 -17.37 48.14 28.83
C THR A 2 -17.33 48.38 27.31
N THR A 3 -17.04 47.42 26.42
CA THR A 3 -16.73 45.98 26.50
C THR A 3 -16.02 45.57 25.19
N ALA A 4 -15.05 44.65 25.28
CA ALA A 4 -14.84 43.64 24.23
C ALA A 4 -15.74 42.44 24.56
N PRO A 5 -16.14 41.61 23.57
CA PRO A 5 -15.25 40.53 23.18
C PRO A 5 -15.19 40.30 21.66
N SER A 6 -13.97 40.14 21.16
CA SER A 6 -13.69 39.59 19.84
C SER A 6 -13.78 38.07 19.92
N ALA A 7 -14.76 37.50 19.24
CA ALA A 7 -14.87 36.07 18.99
C ALA A 7 -14.75 35.83 17.48
N ALA A 8 -13.66 35.19 17.06
CA ALA A 8 -13.60 34.45 15.82
C ALA A 8 -12.67 33.24 16.03
N PRO A 9 -13.21 32.01 16.16
CA PRO A 9 -12.39 30.82 16.22
C PRO A 9 -12.08 30.29 14.81
N VAL A 10 -10.78 30.04 14.61
CA VAL A 10 -10.18 28.91 13.89
C VAL A 10 -10.66 28.69 12.44
N ARG A 11 -9.93 29.31 11.52
CA ARG A 11 -9.97 28.99 10.09
C ARG A 11 -9.52 27.54 9.89
N ALA A 12 -10.50 26.67 9.63
CA ALA A 12 -10.30 25.25 9.35
C ALA A 12 -9.34 25.02 8.18
N THR A 13 -8.19 24.41 8.45
CA THR A 13 -7.19 23.94 7.47
C THR A 13 -7.56 22.53 6.96
N VAL A 14 -8.75 22.33 6.37
CA VAL A 14 -9.27 20.98 6.09
C VAL A 14 -9.01 20.48 4.65
N THR A 15 -8.55 21.31 3.72
CA THR A 15 -8.76 21.01 2.31
C THR A 15 -7.65 20.26 1.57
N ASN A 16 -6.44 20.11 2.13
CA ASN A 16 -5.31 19.43 1.45
C ASN A 16 -4.96 18.03 1.99
N ASP A 17 -5.48 17.63 3.16
CA ASP A 17 -5.11 16.34 3.77
C ASP A 17 -5.95 15.15 3.31
N ILE A 18 -7.21 15.37 2.89
CA ILE A 18 -8.13 14.29 2.48
C ILE A 18 -7.58 13.47 1.30
N PRO A 19 -7.06 14.09 0.22
CA PRO A 19 -6.48 13.33 -0.89
C PRO A 19 -5.23 12.54 -0.49
N ARG A 20 -4.40 13.09 0.41
CA ARG A 20 -3.16 12.46 0.87
C ARG A 20 -3.44 11.26 1.78
N GLN A 21 -4.38 11.38 2.71
CA GLN A 21 -4.81 10.29 3.58
C GLN A 21 -5.35 9.11 2.76
N SER A 22 -6.19 9.38 1.75
CA SER A 22 -6.71 8.34 0.86
C SER A 22 -5.60 7.59 0.11
N LEU A 23 -4.56 8.29 -0.36
CA LEU A 23 -3.39 7.67 -0.98
C LEU A 23 -2.59 6.82 0.00
N GLN A 24 -2.45 7.26 1.26
CA GLN A 24 -1.76 6.50 2.30
C GLN A 24 -2.51 5.22 2.69
N GLU A 25 -3.84 5.29 2.81
CA GLU A 25 -4.68 4.12 3.04
C GLU A 25 -4.58 3.11 1.90
N ARG A 26 -4.60 3.60 0.65
CA ARG A 26 -4.42 2.76 -0.53
C ARG A 26 -3.03 2.12 -0.55
N LEU A 27 -1.98 2.86 -0.15
CA LEU A 27 -0.62 2.34 -0.03
C LEU A 27 -0.54 1.22 1.01
N ASN A 28 -1.07 1.45 2.20
CA ASN A 28 -1.05 0.48 3.28
C ASN A 28 -1.80 -0.81 2.91
N ARG A 29 -2.95 -0.68 2.25
CA ARG A 29 -3.70 -1.84 1.74
C ARG A 29 -2.89 -2.64 0.73
N HIS A 30 -2.27 -1.99 -0.26
CA HIS A 30 -1.45 -2.70 -1.24
C HIS A 30 -0.19 -3.33 -0.63
N LYS A 31 0.42 -2.72 0.40
CA LYS A 31 1.53 -3.33 1.15
C LYS A 31 1.07 -4.62 1.85
N LEU A 32 -0.09 -4.60 2.50
CA LEU A 32 -0.64 -5.78 3.16
C LEU A 32 -0.95 -6.90 2.14
N GLU A 33 -1.65 -6.57 1.06
CA GLU A 33 -1.95 -7.53 -0.02
C GLU A 33 -0.67 -8.12 -0.63
N MET A 34 0.39 -7.31 -0.76
CA MET A 34 1.68 -7.76 -1.30
C MET A 34 2.34 -8.78 -0.38
N LEU A 35 2.35 -8.53 0.92
CA LEU A 35 2.88 -9.46 1.92
C LEU A 35 2.12 -10.79 1.91
N SER A 36 0.78 -10.76 1.79
CA SER A 36 -0.01 -11.98 1.64
C SER A 36 0.36 -12.75 0.37
N ALA A 37 0.49 -12.07 -0.78
CA ALA A 37 0.90 -12.73 -2.03
C ALA A 37 2.33 -13.28 -1.97
N MET A 38 3.23 -12.64 -1.24
CA MET A 38 4.58 -13.16 -0.98
C MET A 38 4.52 -14.45 -0.16
N GLY A 39 3.76 -14.47 0.94
CA GLY A 39 3.58 -15.68 1.74
C GLY A 39 2.94 -16.83 0.95
N GLU A 40 1.95 -16.54 0.11
CA GLU A 40 1.39 -17.54 -0.84
C GLU A 40 2.49 -18.09 -1.76
N THR A 41 3.34 -17.22 -2.33
CA THR A 41 4.44 -17.62 -3.23
C THR A 41 5.48 -18.49 -2.52
N GLU A 42 5.88 -18.11 -1.31
CA GLU A 42 6.87 -18.83 -0.49
C GLU A 42 6.36 -20.21 -0.08
N GLU A 43 5.10 -20.32 0.33
CA GLU A 43 4.49 -21.59 0.70
C GLU A 43 4.38 -22.54 -0.51
N TYR A 44 3.98 -22.03 -1.68
CA TYR A 44 3.95 -22.84 -2.90
C TYR A 44 5.35 -23.35 -3.30
N ASP A 45 6.39 -22.54 -3.13
CA ASP A 45 7.77 -22.94 -3.41
C ASP A 45 8.24 -24.04 -2.44
N ALA A 46 7.91 -23.89 -1.15
CA ALA A 46 8.21 -24.87 -0.12
C ALA A 46 7.51 -26.21 -0.39
N ILE A 47 6.19 -26.19 -0.67
CA ILE A 47 5.44 -27.42 -0.95
C ILE A 47 5.95 -28.11 -2.22
N CYS A 48 6.28 -27.37 -3.29
CA CYS A 48 6.89 -27.96 -4.49
C CYS A 48 8.24 -28.65 -4.19
N SER A 49 8.99 -28.14 -3.21
CA SER A 49 10.26 -28.74 -2.78
C SER A 49 10.04 -29.98 -1.90
N GLU A 50 9.00 -29.98 -1.07
CA GLU A 50 8.67 -31.09 -0.16
C GLU A 50 7.92 -32.23 -0.83
N ILE A 51 7.01 -31.91 -1.77
CA ILE A 51 6.11 -32.85 -2.44
C ILE A 51 6.15 -32.60 -3.96
N PRO A 52 7.21 -33.06 -4.66
CA PRO A 52 7.38 -32.82 -6.10
C PRO A 52 6.24 -33.34 -6.97
N GLU A 53 5.47 -34.32 -6.49
CA GLU A 53 4.30 -34.88 -7.19
C GLU A 53 3.17 -33.86 -7.39
N LEU A 54 3.12 -32.81 -6.56
CA LEU A 54 2.12 -31.74 -6.66
C LEU A 54 2.57 -30.59 -7.57
N GLN A 55 3.75 -30.67 -8.19
CA GLN A 55 4.34 -29.57 -8.95
C GLN A 55 3.41 -29.06 -10.06
N ASP A 56 2.79 -29.95 -10.84
CA ASP A 56 1.91 -29.55 -11.94
C ASP A 56 0.66 -28.79 -11.46
N ASP A 57 0.16 -29.12 -10.26
CA ASP A 57 -1.01 -28.47 -9.66
C ASP A 57 -0.64 -27.13 -8.99
N ILE A 58 0.55 -27.04 -8.38
CA ILE A 58 1.02 -25.87 -7.62
C ILE A 58 1.65 -24.82 -8.53
N GLN A 59 2.34 -25.23 -9.60
CA GLN A 59 3.08 -24.32 -10.47
C GLN A 59 2.23 -23.16 -11.03
N PRO A 60 0.95 -23.38 -11.45
CA PRO A 60 0.06 -22.28 -11.84
C PRO A 60 -0.25 -21.32 -10.69
N LEU A 61 -0.47 -21.82 -9.47
CA LEU A 61 -0.76 -21.02 -8.28
C LEU A 61 0.45 -20.17 -7.88
N TYR A 62 1.64 -20.77 -7.87
CA TYR A 62 2.91 -20.07 -7.67
C TYR A 62 3.09 -18.93 -8.69
N ASN A 63 2.87 -19.21 -9.98
CA ASN A 63 2.98 -18.20 -11.02
C ASN A 63 1.98 -17.05 -10.80
N GLN A 64 0.76 -17.38 -10.39
CA GLN A 64 -0.28 -16.38 -10.11
C GLN A 64 0.06 -15.50 -8.90
N SER A 65 0.53 -16.09 -7.79
CA SER A 65 0.90 -15.34 -6.58
C SER A 65 2.14 -14.47 -6.82
N ARG A 66 3.15 -14.97 -7.55
CA ARG A 66 4.32 -14.20 -7.97
C ARG A 66 3.95 -13.01 -8.88
N ASP A 67 3.07 -13.23 -9.84
CA ASP A 67 2.58 -12.16 -10.73
C ASP A 67 1.77 -11.11 -9.97
N LYS A 68 0.94 -11.55 -9.00
CA LYS A 68 0.19 -10.68 -8.09
C LYS A 68 1.13 -9.83 -7.24
N CYS A 69 2.17 -10.44 -6.65
CA CYS A 69 3.23 -9.75 -5.91
C CYS A 69 3.90 -8.66 -6.76
N SER A 70 4.31 -9.00 -7.98
CA SER A 70 4.97 -8.05 -8.91
C SER A 70 4.08 -6.85 -9.26
N LYS A 71 2.79 -7.09 -9.53
CA LYS A 71 1.81 -6.02 -9.80
C LYS A 71 1.58 -5.14 -8.58
N LEU A 72 1.48 -5.72 -7.38
CA LEU A 72 1.31 -4.98 -6.14
C LEU A 72 2.54 -4.13 -5.81
N LEU A 73 3.74 -4.67 -6.01
CA LEU A 73 4.99 -3.91 -5.86
C LEU A 73 5.02 -2.67 -6.76
N GLY A 74 4.61 -2.81 -8.03
CA GLY A 74 4.47 -1.68 -8.94
C GLY A 74 3.51 -0.61 -8.42
N ARG A 75 2.35 -1.03 -7.88
CA ARG A 75 1.36 -0.10 -7.28
C ARG A 75 1.90 0.60 -6.03
N VAL A 76 2.61 -0.14 -5.16
CA VAL A 76 3.27 0.40 -3.96
C VAL A 76 4.28 1.48 -4.37
N LYS A 77 5.19 1.16 -5.30
CA LYS A 77 6.22 2.11 -5.78
C LYS A 77 5.60 3.36 -6.40
N ALA A 78 4.53 3.22 -7.18
CA ALA A 78 3.83 4.35 -7.78
C ALA A 78 3.24 5.28 -6.70
N LEU A 79 2.62 4.71 -5.66
CA LEU A 79 2.04 5.46 -4.55
C LEU A 79 3.11 6.14 -3.69
N GLU A 80 4.20 5.43 -3.35
CA GLU A 80 5.33 5.98 -2.61
C GLU A 80 5.97 7.15 -3.37
N SER A 81 6.16 6.99 -4.68
CA SER A 81 6.71 8.05 -5.55
C SER A 81 5.81 9.29 -5.59
N LEU A 82 4.48 9.09 -5.68
CA LEU A 82 3.52 10.18 -5.70
C LEU A 82 3.40 10.89 -4.35
N LEU A 83 3.43 10.14 -3.24
CA LEU A 83 3.40 10.70 -1.89
C LEU A 83 4.69 11.46 -1.59
N ALA A 84 5.87 10.95 -1.96
CA ALA A 84 7.15 11.63 -1.75
C ALA A 84 7.21 13.00 -2.44
N ARG A 85 6.63 13.12 -3.66
CA ARG A 85 6.52 14.38 -4.39
C ARG A 85 5.61 15.40 -3.68
N GLN A 86 4.58 14.94 -2.97
CA GLN A 86 3.68 15.81 -2.20
C GLN A 86 4.31 16.31 -0.91
N THR A 87 5.24 15.56 -0.32
CA THR A 87 5.95 15.94 0.93
C THR A 87 7.16 16.85 0.70
N GLY A 88 7.50 17.18 -0.56
CA GLY A 88 8.66 18.03 -0.87
C GLY A 88 10.02 17.36 -0.63
N LEU A 89 10.06 16.04 -0.39
CA LEU A 89 11.30 15.28 -0.19
C LEU A 89 11.98 14.87 -1.51
N ALA A 90 11.66 15.54 -2.61
CA ALA A 90 12.38 15.41 -3.87
C ALA A 90 13.48 16.48 -3.94
N GLN A 91 14.62 16.19 -3.31
CA GLN A 91 15.93 16.78 -3.62
C GLN A 91 16.93 15.64 -3.74
#